data_AF-A0A0S4KNW3-F1
#
_entry.id   AF-A0A0S4KNW3-F1
#
_cell.length_a   1.000
_cell.length_b   1.000
_cell.length_c   1.000
_cell.angle_alpha   90.00
_cell.angle_beta   90.00
_cell.angle_gamma   90.00
#
_symmetry.space_group_name_H-M   'P 1'
#
loop_
_entity.id
_entity.type
_entity.pdbx_description
1 polymer ?
#
loop_
_entity_poly.entity_id
_entity_poly.type
_entity_poly.pdbx_seq_one_letter_code
_entity_poly.pdbx_strand_id
1 'polypeptide(L)'
;MKSTTVIRFLILLIPAVWVILRLMPVNHPRVNTMQLAAQHAQEEARSAREPDQFTALESSFQAHYQSHYVSSGFSYNHYRLAYKYGFDLARDPENQKVNWNIVEPQARAQWDERTLGAWSQHREAVLYGWEQGMKFNRG
;
A
#
# COMPACT_ATOMS: atom_id res chain seq x y z
N MET A 1 22.98 12.21 -63.24
CA MET A 1 21.85 12.54 -62.34
C MET A 1 20.59 12.63 -63.17
N LYS A 2 19.48 12.09 -62.65
CA LYS A 2 18.12 12.00 -63.23
C LYS A 2 17.86 10.68 -63.99
N SER A 3 17.23 9.74 -63.30
CA SER A 3 16.50 8.61 -63.89
C SER A 3 15.49 8.14 -62.83
N THR A 4 14.23 7.81 -63.08
CA THR A 4 13.28 8.02 -64.17
C THR A 4 11.92 7.71 -63.53
N THR A 5 10.99 8.66 -63.67
CA THR A 5 9.53 8.61 -63.84
C THR A 5 8.75 7.29 -63.58
N VAL A 6 7.48 7.48 -63.15
CA VAL A 6 6.28 6.62 -63.33
C VAL A 6 5.98 5.71 -62.13
N ILE A 7 5.18 6.13 -61.14
CA ILE A 7 3.69 6.09 -61.11
C ILE A 7 3.13 4.75 -61.61
N ARG A 8 2.59 3.95 -60.68
CA ARG A 8 1.58 2.89 -60.90
C ARG A 8 1.88 1.91 -62.05
N PHE A 9 2.28 0.69 -61.72
CA PHE A 9 1.67 -0.52 -62.28
C PHE A 9 2.11 -1.72 -61.45
N LEU A 10 1.21 -2.70 -61.32
CA LEU A 10 1.44 -4.06 -60.82
C LEU A 10 1.35 -4.31 -59.30
N ILE A 11 0.09 -4.26 -58.85
CA ILE A 11 -0.53 -5.30 -58.01
C ILE A 11 -0.09 -6.70 -58.47
N LEU A 12 0.05 -7.63 -57.51
CA LEU A 12 0.48 -9.04 -57.59
C LEU A 12 1.98 -9.24 -57.38
N LEU A 13 2.38 -9.45 -56.12
CA LEU A 13 3.41 -10.40 -55.65
C LEU A 13 3.69 -10.23 -54.13
N ILE A 14 2.70 -9.77 -53.34
CA ILE A 14 2.75 -9.69 -51.87
C ILE A 14 1.85 -10.75 -51.18
N PRO A 15 1.99 -12.09 -51.41
CA PRO A 15 1.36 -13.00 -50.43
C PRO A 15 2.19 -14.21 -49.95
N ALA A 16 3.45 -14.39 -50.34
CA ALA A 16 4.15 -15.66 -50.03
C ALA A 16 5.21 -15.60 -48.91
N VAL A 17 5.85 -14.45 -48.66
CA VAL A 17 6.97 -14.37 -47.68
C VAL A 17 6.47 -14.16 -46.25
N TRP A 18 5.23 -13.67 -46.06
CA TRP A 18 4.67 -13.46 -44.72
C TRP A 18 4.18 -14.75 -44.03
N VAL A 19 4.03 -15.85 -44.78
CA VAL A 19 3.49 -17.12 -44.24
C VAL A 19 4.57 -18.04 -43.68
N ILE A 20 5.83 -17.87 -44.09
CA ILE A 20 6.94 -18.75 -43.66
C ILE A 20 7.45 -18.40 -42.24
N LEU A 21 7.15 -17.21 -41.71
CA LEU A 21 7.41 -16.84 -40.30
C LEU A 21 6.25 -17.20 -39.35
N ARG A 22 5.44 -18.22 -39.68
CA ARG A 22 4.28 -18.66 -38.89
C ARG A 22 4.46 -20.02 -38.20
N LEU A 23 5.61 -20.67 -38.34
CA LEU A 23 5.78 -22.08 -37.92
C LEU A 23 7.09 -22.34 -37.15
N MET A 24 7.37 -21.56 -36.11
CA MET A 24 8.34 -22.00 -35.09
C MET A 24 7.62 -22.10 -33.74
N PRO A 25 7.39 -23.32 -33.20
CA PRO A 25 6.93 -23.48 -31.83
C PRO A 25 8.11 -23.12 -30.92
N VAL A 26 8.05 -21.94 -30.30
CA VAL A 26 8.86 -21.68 -29.11
C VAL A 26 8.46 -22.74 -28.08
N ASN A 27 9.42 -23.54 -27.63
CA ASN A 27 9.20 -24.47 -26.53
C ASN A 27 8.68 -23.66 -25.34
N HIS A 28 7.39 -23.71 -25.07
CA HIS A 28 6.86 -23.25 -23.81
C HIS A 28 7.42 -24.23 -22.77
N PRO A 29 8.25 -23.81 -21.79
CA PRO A 29 8.30 -24.57 -20.57
C PRO A 29 6.84 -24.74 -20.14
N ARG A 30 6.45 -25.95 -19.78
CA ARG A 30 5.17 -26.22 -19.11
C ARG A 30 5.21 -25.51 -17.76
N VAL A 31 5.05 -24.19 -17.75
CA VAL A 31 4.61 -23.46 -16.58
C VAL A 31 3.19 -23.98 -16.36
N ASN A 32 3.05 -24.87 -15.38
CA ASN A 32 1.76 -25.32 -14.89
C ASN A 32 0.99 -24.06 -14.48
N THR A 33 0.16 -23.54 -15.38
CA THR A 33 -0.60 -22.30 -15.22
C THR A 33 -1.53 -22.37 -14.01
N MET A 34 -1.90 -23.61 -13.61
CA MET A 34 -2.63 -23.90 -12.39
C MET A 34 -1.85 -23.58 -11.11
N GLN A 35 -0.52 -23.76 -11.09
CA GLN A 35 0.30 -23.37 -9.94
C GLN A 35 0.38 -21.85 -9.80
N LEU A 36 0.45 -21.10 -10.90
CA LEU A 36 0.51 -19.64 -10.85
C LEU A 36 -0.82 -19.03 -10.39
N ALA A 37 -1.95 -19.57 -10.87
CA ALA A 37 -3.29 -19.16 -10.43
C ALA A 37 -3.56 -19.56 -8.97
N ALA A 38 -3.13 -20.76 -8.55
CA ALA A 38 -3.24 -21.19 -7.17
C ALA A 38 -2.35 -20.36 -6.23
N GLN A 39 -1.15 -19.98 -6.68
CA GLN A 39 -0.26 -19.08 -5.95
C GLN A 39 -0.89 -17.69 -5.80
N HIS A 40 -1.42 -17.09 -6.87
CA HIS A 40 -2.09 -15.79 -6.79
C HIS A 40 -3.33 -15.84 -5.87
N ALA A 41 -4.17 -16.87 -5.99
CA ALA A 41 -5.33 -17.04 -5.12
C ALA A 41 -4.93 -17.32 -3.65
N GLN A 42 -3.82 -18.02 -3.42
CA GLN A 42 -3.26 -18.22 -2.09
C GLN A 42 -2.63 -16.95 -1.53
N GLU A 43 -1.97 -16.13 -2.35
CA GLU A 43 -1.39 -14.82 -1.99
C GLU A 43 -2.49 -13.83 -1.63
N GLU A 44 -3.56 -13.76 -2.42
CA GLU A 44 -4.76 -12.97 -2.15
C GLU A 44 -5.48 -13.46 -0.89
N ALA A 45 -5.65 -14.77 -0.71
CA ALA A 45 -6.28 -15.34 0.48
C ALA A 45 -5.40 -15.20 1.73
N ARG A 46 -4.06 -15.20 1.58
CA ARG A 46 -3.10 -14.88 2.66
C ARG A 46 -3.18 -13.40 2.98
N SER A 47 -3.11 -12.50 2.01
CA SER A 47 -3.32 -11.06 2.21
C SER A 47 -4.67 -10.74 2.87
N ALA A 48 -5.72 -11.48 2.53
CA ALA A 48 -7.03 -11.34 3.14
C ALA A 48 -7.15 -11.98 4.54
N ARG A 49 -6.22 -12.87 4.91
CA ARG A 49 -6.16 -13.52 6.23
C ARG A 49 -5.13 -12.92 7.17
N GLU A 50 -4.14 -12.21 6.65
CA GLU A 50 -3.21 -11.45 7.48
C GLU A 50 -4.06 -10.41 8.23
N PRO A 51 -4.18 -10.53 9.57
CA PRO A 51 -4.87 -9.51 10.32
C PRO A 51 -4.18 -8.18 10.04
N ASP A 52 -4.96 -7.18 9.63
CA ASP A 52 -4.45 -5.82 9.51
C ASP A 52 -3.68 -5.48 10.79
N GLN A 53 -2.41 -5.11 10.65
CA GLN A 53 -1.49 -4.95 11.77
C GLN A 53 -2.02 -3.98 12.83
N PHE A 54 -2.79 -2.98 12.39
CA PHE A 54 -3.50 -2.06 13.28
C PHE A 54 -4.61 -2.78 14.06
N THR A 55 -5.39 -3.64 13.41
CA THR A 55 -6.41 -4.50 14.05
C THR A 55 -5.80 -5.45 15.09
N ALA A 56 -4.61 -5.98 14.84
CA ALA A 56 -3.89 -6.80 15.84
C ALA A 56 -3.53 -6.00 17.11
N LEU A 57 -3.35 -4.68 16.99
CA LEU A 57 -3.05 -3.77 18.09
C LEU A 57 -4.31 -3.14 18.74
N GLU A 58 -5.50 -3.41 18.19
CA GLU A 58 -6.75 -2.76 18.62
C GLU A 58 -7.01 -2.93 20.12
N SER A 59 -6.78 -4.12 20.66
CA SER A 59 -6.93 -4.41 22.10
C SER A 59 -6.02 -3.52 22.96
N SER A 60 -4.80 -3.24 22.51
CA SER A 60 -3.86 -2.35 23.20
C SER A 60 -4.32 -0.90 23.16
N PHE A 61 -4.91 -0.46 22.04
CA PHE A 61 -5.50 0.87 21.91
C PHE A 61 -6.74 1.05 22.76
N GLN A 62 -7.60 0.02 22.83
CA GLN A 62 -8.77 0.02 23.71
C GLN A 62 -8.35 0.11 25.17
N ALA A 63 -7.37 -0.68 25.60
CA ALA A 63 -6.85 -0.63 26.98
C ALA A 63 -6.28 0.76 27.33
N HIS A 64 -5.48 1.35 26.43
CA HIS A 64 -4.95 2.70 26.61
C HIS A 64 -6.08 3.75 26.70
N TYR A 65 -7.10 3.64 25.83
CA TYR A 65 -8.26 4.52 25.88
C TYR A 65 -9.03 4.41 27.21
N GLN A 66 -9.28 3.19 27.70
CA GLN A 66 -10.03 3.00 28.95
C GLN A 66 -9.30 3.62 30.15
N SER A 67 -7.97 3.55 30.17
CA SER A 67 -7.17 4.11 31.26
C SER A 67 -7.03 5.63 31.23
N HIS A 68 -7.06 6.25 30.04
CA HIS A 68 -6.72 7.68 29.89
C HIS A 68 -7.90 8.58 29.47
N TYR A 69 -8.86 8.05 28.72
CA TYR A 69 -9.83 8.87 27.98
C TYR A 69 -11.29 8.51 28.27
N VAL A 70 -11.58 7.51 29.11
CA VAL A 70 -12.96 7.13 29.43
C VAL A 70 -13.79 8.30 29.99
N SER A 71 -13.14 9.22 30.72
CA SER A 71 -13.78 10.41 31.30
C SER A 71 -13.69 11.65 30.39
N SER A 72 -13.11 11.54 29.19
CA SER A 72 -12.94 12.67 28.26
C SER A 72 -14.24 13.16 27.61
N GLY A 73 -15.30 12.33 27.66
CA GLY A 73 -16.56 12.59 26.97
C GLY A 73 -16.58 12.18 25.49
N PHE A 74 -15.45 11.79 24.92
CA PHE A 74 -15.36 11.27 23.54
C PHE A 74 -15.34 9.75 23.54
N SER A 75 -15.91 9.15 22.49
CA SER A 75 -15.91 7.70 22.33
C SER A 75 -14.54 7.15 21.91
N TYR A 76 -14.34 5.85 22.11
CA TYR A 76 -13.16 5.15 21.59
C TYR A 76 -12.96 5.37 20.10
N ASN A 77 -14.03 5.36 19.30
CA ASN A 77 -13.95 5.55 17.84
C ASN A 77 -13.34 6.91 17.46
N HIS A 78 -13.53 7.93 18.29
CA HIS A 78 -12.90 9.24 18.09
C HIS A 78 -11.38 9.12 18.25
N TYR A 79 -10.93 8.54 19.37
CA TYR A 79 -9.50 8.32 19.63
C TYR A 79 -8.86 7.25 18.74
N ARG A 80 -9.65 6.32 18.21
CA ARG A 80 -9.22 5.30 17.24
C ARG A 80 -8.58 5.94 16.01
N LEU A 81 -9.14 7.06 15.52
CA LEU A 81 -8.57 7.80 14.40
C LEU A 81 -7.19 8.38 14.74
N ALA A 82 -7.00 8.85 15.99
CA ALA A 82 -5.70 9.34 16.46
C ALA A 82 -4.66 8.20 16.55
N TYR A 83 -5.02 7.06 17.13
CA TYR A 83 -4.14 5.88 17.15
C TYR A 83 -3.78 5.43 15.74
N LYS A 84 -4.76 5.41 14.83
CA LYS A 84 -4.56 5.02 13.43
C LYS A 84 -3.59 5.96 12.72
N TYR A 85 -3.77 7.26 12.90
CA TYR A 85 -2.88 8.26 12.34
C TYR A 85 -1.43 8.06 12.83
N GLY A 86 -1.23 7.87 14.13
CA GLY A 86 0.08 7.55 14.71
C GLY A 86 0.70 6.28 14.14
N PHE A 87 -0.10 5.21 14.07
CA PHE A 87 0.33 3.93 13.51
C PHE A 87 0.77 4.06 12.05
N ASP A 88 0.03 4.82 11.24
CA ASP A 88 0.38 5.04 9.83
C ASP A 88 1.67 5.87 9.70
N LEU A 89 1.92 6.84 10.59
CA LEU A 89 3.21 7.55 10.64
C LEU A 89 4.39 6.60 10.88
N ALA A 90 4.21 5.56 11.71
CA ALA A 90 5.25 4.57 11.98
C ALA A 90 5.50 3.60 10.81
N ARG A 91 4.59 3.52 9.83
CA ARG A 91 4.77 2.71 8.62
C ARG A 91 5.62 3.40 7.56
N ASP A 92 5.75 4.72 7.64
CA ASP A 92 6.62 5.46 6.73
C ASP A 92 8.10 5.12 7.03
N PRO A 93 8.86 4.59 6.04
CA PRO A 93 10.26 4.24 6.22
C PRO A 93 11.15 5.41 6.65
N GLU A 94 10.82 6.66 6.30
CA GLU A 94 11.59 7.83 6.70
C GLU A 94 11.38 8.15 8.18
N ASN A 95 10.12 8.03 8.66
CA ASN A 95 9.78 8.24 10.06
C ASN A 95 10.36 7.14 10.96
N GLN A 96 10.57 5.92 10.43
CA GLN A 96 11.20 4.83 11.17
C GLN A 96 12.68 5.07 11.48
N LYS A 97 13.35 5.93 10.72
CA LYS A 97 14.78 6.25 10.88
C LYS A 97 15.03 7.35 11.91
N VAL A 98 13.97 8.01 12.38
CA VAL A 98 14.05 9.17 13.27
C VAL A 98 13.21 8.95 14.53
N ASN A 99 13.43 9.81 15.53
CA ASN A 99 12.69 9.76 16.79
C ASN A 99 11.43 10.63 16.72
N TRP A 100 10.49 10.39 17.63
CA TRP A 100 9.24 11.14 17.73
C TRP A 100 9.41 12.67 17.73
N ASN A 101 10.45 13.19 18.39
CA ASN A 101 10.72 14.64 18.43
C ASN A 101 10.91 15.28 17.03
N ILE A 102 11.29 14.49 16.03
CA ILE A 102 11.42 14.93 14.63
C ILE A 102 10.10 14.74 13.87
N VAL A 103 9.37 13.66 14.16
CA VAL A 103 8.09 13.32 13.51
C VAL A 103 6.94 14.20 13.99
N GLU A 104 6.88 14.52 15.29
CA GLU A 104 5.77 15.22 15.92
C GLU A 104 5.41 16.56 15.27
N PRO A 105 6.38 17.46 14.96
CA PRO A 105 6.05 18.74 14.33
C PRO A 105 5.37 18.57 12.97
N GLN A 106 5.81 17.58 12.19
CA GLN A 106 5.23 17.27 10.89
C GLN A 106 3.85 16.63 11.06
N ALA A 107 3.71 15.68 11.98
CA ALA A 107 2.44 15.05 12.33
C ALA A 107 1.39 16.10 12.73
N ARG A 108 1.76 17.04 13.61
CA ARG A 108 0.91 18.15 14.02
C ARG A 108 0.52 19.04 12.84
N ALA A 109 1.48 19.35 11.96
CA ALA A 109 1.22 20.21 10.79
C ALA A 109 0.24 19.57 9.79
N GLN A 110 0.15 18.24 9.75
CA GLN A 110 -0.75 17.50 8.86
C GLN A 110 -2.06 17.07 9.55
N TRP A 111 -2.21 17.36 10.84
CA TRP A 111 -3.39 17.01 11.61
C TRP A 111 -4.58 17.92 11.26
N ASP A 112 -5.72 17.33 10.91
CA ASP A 112 -6.95 18.07 10.63
C ASP A 112 -7.79 18.21 11.91
N GLU A 113 -7.63 19.35 12.60
CA GLU A 113 -8.37 19.62 13.84
C GLU A 113 -9.88 19.73 13.64
N ARG A 114 -10.35 20.03 12.41
CA ARG A 114 -11.78 20.14 12.12
C ARG A 114 -12.47 18.79 12.11
N THR A 115 -11.77 17.75 11.66
CA THR A 115 -12.34 16.39 11.52
C THR A 115 -11.93 15.47 12.66
N LEU A 116 -10.72 15.61 13.20
CA LEU A 116 -10.16 14.73 14.22
C LEU A 116 -10.19 15.34 15.63
N GLY A 117 -10.54 16.63 15.75
CA GLY A 117 -10.54 17.37 17.01
C GLY A 117 -9.17 17.97 17.35
N ALA A 118 -9.08 18.68 18.49
CA ALA A 118 -7.89 19.44 18.85
C ALA A 118 -6.65 18.54 18.97
N TRP A 119 -5.52 18.96 18.39
CA TRP A 119 -4.25 18.22 18.46
C TRP A 119 -3.82 17.98 19.91
N SER A 120 -3.92 19.00 20.76
CA SER A 120 -3.50 18.93 22.17
C SER A 120 -4.18 17.81 22.96
N GLN A 121 -5.43 17.50 22.61
CA GLN A 121 -6.21 16.45 23.24
C GLN A 121 -5.86 15.04 22.71
N HIS A 122 -5.40 14.93 21.47
CA HIS A 122 -5.19 13.66 20.79
C HIS A 122 -3.72 13.27 20.64
N ARG A 123 -2.78 14.21 20.82
CA ARG A 123 -1.34 13.99 20.58
C ARG A 123 -0.77 12.76 21.28
N GLU A 124 -1.21 12.49 22.51
CA GLU A 124 -0.73 11.35 23.30
C GLU A 124 -1.25 10.03 22.72
N ALA A 125 -2.47 10.02 22.18
CA ALA A 125 -3.00 8.86 21.45
C ALA A 125 -2.27 8.67 20.10
N VAL A 126 -1.93 9.76 19.40
CA VAL A 126 -1.11 9.69 18.18
C VAL A 126 0.28 9.12 18.49
N LEU A 127 0.94 9.62 19.53
CA LEU A 127 2.24 9.10 19.98
C LEU A 127 2.15 7.61 20.31
N TYR A 128 1.16 7.20 21.10
CA TYR A 128 0.97 5.79 21.43
C TYR A 128 0.76 4.92 20.18
N GLY A 129 -0.04 5.39 19.21
CA GLY A 129 -0.20 4.72 17.92
C GLY A 129 1.12 4.52 17.18
N TRP A 130 1.94 5.57 17.13
CA TRP A 130 3.26 5.53 16.50
C TRP A 130 4.20 4.55 17.20
N GLU A 131 4.23 4.56 18.54
CA GLU A 131 5.07 3.63 19.31
C GLU A 131 4.68 2.17 19.09
N GLN A 132 3.38 1.86 19.03
CA GLN A 132 2.94 0.49 18.77
C GLN A 132 3.29 0.04 17.35
N GLY A 133 3.16 0.92 16.35
CA GLY A 133 3.63 0.64 14.98
C GLY A 133 5.14 0.41 14.91
N MET A 134 5.93 1.23 15.60
CA MET A 134 7.39 1.08 15.68
C MET A 134 7.84 -0.19 16.41
N LYS A 135 7.06 -0.67 17.38
CA LYS A 135 7.30 -1.96 18.06
C LYS A 135 6.99 -3.12 17.12
N PHE A 136 5.85 -3.05 16.43
CA PHE A 136 5.44 -4.06 15.46
C PHE A 136 6.48 -4.24 14.35
N ASN A 137 7.02 -3.15 13.81
CA ASN A 137 8.00 -3.20 12.71
C ASN A 137 9.41 -3.68 13.11
N ARG A 138 9.70 -3.75 14.42
CA ARG A 138 11.02 -4.16 14.95
C ARG A 138 11.05 -5.59 15.50
N GLY A 139 9.90 -6.23 15.67
CA GLY A 139 9.77 -7.62 16.10
C GLY A 139 9.72 -8.57 14.91
#